data_AF-A0A9X3DF56-F1
#
_entry.id   AF-A0A9X3DF56-F1
#
_cell.length_a   1.000
_cell.length_b   1.000
_cell.length_c   1.000
_cell.angle_alpha   90.00
_cell.angle_beta   90.00
_cell.angle_gamma   90.00
#
_symmetry.space_group_name_H-M   'P 1'
#
loop_
_entity.id
_entity.type
_entity.pdbx_description
1 polymer ?
#
loop_
_entity_poly.entity_id
_entity_poly.type
_entity_poly.pdbx_seq_one_letter_code
_entity_poly.pdbx_strand_id
1 'polypeptide(L)' 'MKSKAATETKNLKIGADLITIEQVKGDENLFRININNAFKGYVIRKNGEYSLTGQTPIPPVIYARIIDCVKNGLCT' A
#
# COMPACT_ATOMS: atom_id res chain seq x y z
N MET A 1 25.07 8.89 -3.82
CA MET A 1 24.23 8.00 -2.99
C MET A 1 22.82 7.94 -3.59
N LYS A 2 22.40 6.81 -4.16
CA LYS A 2 21.06 6.61 -4.70
C LYS A 2 20.46 5.35 -4.07
N SER A 3 19.93 5.48 -2.86
CA SER A 3 19.19 4.39 -2.22
C SER A 3 17.70 4.71 -2.28
N LYS A 4 17.12 4.70 -3.50
CA LYS A 4 15.66 4.67 -3.64
C LYS A 4 15.22 3.27 -3.18
N ALA A 5 14.60 3.23 -2.00
CA ALA A 5 14.24 2.01 -1.28
C ALA A 5 12.80 1.51 -1.58
N ALA A 6 12.21 1.95 -2.69
CA ALA A 6 10.94 1.43 -3.20
C ALA A 6 11.19 0.96 -4.64
N THR A 7 10.90 -0.33 -4.90
CA THR A 7 11.09 -0.93 -6.24
C THR A 7 9.95 -0.49 -7.17
N GLU A 8 8.74 -0.37 -6.63
CA GLU A 8 7.56 0.14 -7.33
C GLU A 8 6.72 1.02 -6.40
N THR A 9 6.26 2.16 -6.90
CA THR A 9 5.36 3.07 -6.18
C THR A 9 4.08 3.24 -7.00
N LYS A 10 2.93 2.98 -6.37
CA LYS A 10 1.60 3.17 -6.95
C LYS A 10 0.87 4.25 -6.15
N ASN A 11 0.25 5.19 -6.86
CA ASN A 11 -0.56 6.25 -6.25
C ASN A 11 -2.02 6.02 -6.61
N LEU A 12 -2.90 6.19 -5.62
CA LEU A 12 -4.34 6.01 -5.73
C LEU A 12 -5.02 7.22 -5.09
N LYS A 13 -5.98 7.84 -5.78
CA LYS A 13 -6.74 8.98 -5.24
C LYS A 13 -8.15 8.53 -4.90
N ILE A 14 -8.53 8.61 -3.62
CA ILE A 14 -9.89 8.29 -3.15
C ILE A 14 -10.47 9.55 -2.52
N GLY A 15 -11.40 10.20 -3.24
CA GLY A 15 -11.96 11.47 -2.78
C GLY A 15 -10.86 12.54 -2.61
N ALA A 16 -10.74 13.07 -1.40
CA ALA A 16 -9.70 14.03 -1.02
C ALA A 16 -8.37 13.39 -0.61
N ASP A 17 -8.36 12.07 -0.38
CA ASP A 17 -7.19 11.36 0.12
C ASP A 17 -6.29 10.87 -1.03
N LEU A 18 -4.98 11.07 -0.87
CA LEU A 18 -3.95 10.49 -1.72
C LEU A 18 -3.30 9.31 -1.00
N ILE A 19 -3.45 8.12 -1.55
CA ILE A 19 -2.90 6.89 -1.03
C ILE A 19 -1.67 6.53 -1.86
N THR A 20 -0.53 6.36 -1.20
CA THR A 20 0.71 5.90 -1.83
C THR A 20 1.05 4.51 -1.29
N ILE A 21 1.16 3.56 -2.21
CA ILE A 21 1.51 2.17 -1.97
C ILE A 21 2.93 1.95 -2.50
N GLU A 22 3.86 1.65 -1.62
CA GLU A 22 5.26 1.44 -1.98
C GLU A 22 5.64 0.00 -1.69
N GLN A 23 6.12 -0.73 -2.70
CA GLN A 23 6.69 -2.06 -2.47
C GLN A 23 8.02 -1.92 -1.74
N VAL A 24 8.18 -2.64 -0.62
CA VAL A 24 9.38 -2.57 0.21
C VAL A 24 10.52 -3.28 -0.51
N LYS A 25 11.64 -2.57 -0.68
CA LYS A 25 12.82 -3.15 -1.32
C LYS A 25 13.35 -4.35 -0.52
N GLY A 26 13.46 -5.50 -1.19
CA GLY A 26 13.92 -6.76 -0.59
C GLY A 26 12.78 -7.67 -0.13
N ASP A 27 11.53 -7.21 -0.14
CA ASP A 27 10.36 -8.05 0.15
C ASP A 27 9.22 -7.71 -0.82
N GLU A 28 9.02 -8.60 -1.79
CA GLU A 28 7.99 -8.42 -2.83
C GLU A 28 6.56 -8.53 -2.30
N ASN A 29 6.39 -9.13 -1.13
CA ASN A 29 5.11 -9.39 -0.50
C ASN A 29 4.73 -8.30 0.50
N LEU A 30 5.60 -7.31 0.72
CA LEU A 30 5.39 -6.25 1.69
C LEU A 30 5.18 -4.90 1.02
N PHE A 31 4.03 -4.29 1.30
CA PHE A 31 3.62 -3.01 0.74
C PHE A 31 3.44 -1.99 1.85
N ARG A 32 4.21 -0.90 1.81
CA ARG A 32 4.05 0.24 2.71
C ARG A 32 2.90 1.12 2.23
N ILE A 33 2.00 1.46 3.15
CA ILE A 33 0.84 2.31 2.88
C ILE A 33 1.03 3.66 3.55
N ASN A 34 0.98 4.72 2.75
CA ASN A 34 0.89 6.09 3.22
C ASN A 34 -0.43 6.70 2.73
N ILE A 35 -1.10 7.48 3.57
CA ILE A 35 -2.29 8.26 3.22
C ILE A 35 -1.98 9.72 3.51
N ASN A 36 -2.13 10.59 2.50
CA ASN A 36 -1.77 12.01 2.56
C ASN A 36 -0.34 12.22 3.06
N ASN A 37 0.61 11.43 2.53
CA ASN A 37 2.03 11.38 2.94
C ASN A 37 2.28 10.95 4.40
N ALA A 38 1.25 10.53 5.15
CA ALA A 38 1.41 9.97 6.49
C ALA A 38 1.41 8.44 6.43
N PHE A 39 2.45 7.82 7.02
CA PHE A 39 2.53 6.37 7.14
C PHE A 39 1.37 5.82 7.99
N LYS A 40 0.70 4.77 7.49
CA LYS A 40 -0.43 4.13 8.17
C LYS A 40 -0.15 2.69 8.58
N GLY A 41 0.69 1.99 7.83
CA GLY A 41 1.04 0.61 8.11
C GLY A 41 1.55 -0.10 6.87
N TYR A 42 1.59 -1.42 6.95
CA TYR A 42 1.94 -2.29 5.84
C TYR A 42 0.77 -3.19 5.47
N VAL A 43 0.72 -3.57 4.20
CA VAL A 43 -0.06 -4.69 3.70
C VAL A 43 0.92 -5.80 3.37
N ILE A 44 0.69 -6.99 3.94
CA ILE A 44 1.52 -8.18 3.70
C ILE A 44 0.72 -9.17 2.89
N ARG A 45 1.31 -9.71 1.83
CA ARG A 45 0.80 -10.84 1.05
C ARG A 45 1.35 -12.15 1.62
N LYS A 46 0.49 -13.07 2.03
CA LYS A 46 0.88 -14.42 2.49
C LYS A 46 -0.07 -15.44 1.88
N ASN A 47 0.45 -16.45 1.19
CA ASN A 47 -0.34 -17.51 0.56
C ASN A 47 -1.49 -17.02 -0.35
N GLY A 48 -1.31 -15.87 -1.01
CA GLY A 48 -2.34 -15.25 -1.85
C GLY A 48 -3.38 -14.40 -1.11
N GLU A 49 -3.33 -14.37 0.21
CA GLU A 49 -4.14 -13.49 1.06
C GLU A 49 -3.36 -12.22 1.40
N TYR A 50 -4.10 -11.15 1.68
CA TYR A 50 -3.55 -9.86 2.07
C TYR A 50 -3.98 -9.54 3.49
N SER A 51 -3.07 -9.06 4.32
CA SER A 51 -3.36 -8.67 5.71
C SER A 51 -2.72 -7.33 6.02
N LEU A 52 -3.46 -6.48 6.75
CA LEU A 52 -2.91 -5.23 7.25
C LEU A 52 -2.09 -5.50 8.52
N THR A 53 -0.86 -5.00 8.57
CA THR A 53 -0.04 -4.97 9.77
C THR A 53 0.27 -3.52 10.10
N GLY A 54 -0.32 -3.01 11.18
CA GLY A 54 -0.13 -1.64 11.62
C GLY A 54 -1.01 -1.30 12.81
N GLN A 55 -0.63 -0.26 13.55
CA GLN A 55 -1.37 0.23 14.71
C GLN A 55 -2.46 1.25 14.32
N THR A 56 -2.38 1.83 13.11
CA THR A 56 -3.33 2.86 12.69
C THR A 56 -4.47 2.22 11.90
N PRO A 57 -5.74 2.43 12.29
CA PRO A 57 -6.87 1.93 11.53
C PRO A 57 -6.92 2.60 10.15
N ILE A 58 -6.91 1.79 9.10
CA ILE A 58 -7.24 2.22 7.75
C ILE A 58 -8.74 1.99 7.55
N PRO A 59 -9.51 2.98 7.04
CA PRO A 59 -10.92 2.78 6.74
C PRO A 59 -11.13 1.56 5.81
N PRO A 60 -12.12 0.68 6.08
CA PRO A 60 -12.35 -0.53 5.29
C PRO A 60 -12.48 -0.28 3.78
N VAL A 61 -13.09 0.84 3.39
CA VAL A 61 -13.24 1.25 1.98
C VAL A 61 -11.88 1.54 1.34
N ILE A 62 -11.00 2.25 2.05
CA ILE A 62 -9.64 2.54 1.56
C ILE A 62 -8.84 1.25 1.47
N TYR A 63 -8.96 0.38 2.48
CA TYR A 63 -8.30 -0.92 2.49
C TYR A 63 -8.72 -1.78 1.29
N ALA A 64 -10.02 -1.91 1.02
CA ALA A 64 -10.54 -2.66 -0.12
C ALA A 64 -9.95 -2.16 -1.45
N ARG A 65 -9.83 -0.84 -1.62
CA ARG A 65 -9.24 -0.23 -2.83
C ARG A 65 -7.73 -0.46 -2.95
N ILE A 66 -7.00 -0.45 -1.82
CA ILE A 66 -5.58 -0.83 -1.80
C ILE A 66 -5.42 -2.28 -2.28
N ILE A 67 -6.23 -3.20 -1.76
CA ILE A 67 -6.16 -4.62 -2.15
C ILE A 67 -6.49 -4.78 -3.63
N ASP A 68 -7.50 -4.09 -4.15
CA ASP A 68 -7.86 -4.14 -5.57
C ASP A 68 -6.72 -3.65 -6.49
N CYS A 69 -6.07 -2.54 -6.11
CA CYS A 69 -4.90 -2.01 -6.82
C CYS A 69 -3.68 -2.97 -6.77
N VAL A 70 -3.42 -3.59 -5.62
CA VAL A 70 -2.27 -4.51 -5.47
C VAL A 70 -2.53 -5.86 -6.14
N LYS A 71 -3.75 -6.39 -6.06
CA LYS A 71 -4.12 -7.72 -6.57
C LYS A 71 -4.42 -7.71 -8.07
N ASN A 72 -5.21 -6.74 -8.52
CA ASN A 72 -5.76 -6.71 -9.87
C ASN A 72 -5.12 -5.62 -10.75
N GLY A 73 -4.23 -4.79 -10.20
CA GLY A 73 -3.63 -3.66 -10.93
C GLY A 73 -4.60 -2.50 -11.16
N LEU A 74 -5.79 -2.53 -10.55
CA LEU A 74 -6.83 -1.52 -10.69
C LEU A 74 -6.58 -0.36 -9.73
N CYS A 75 -5.60 0.49 -10.07
CA CYS A 75 -5.16 1.62 -9.26
C CYS A 75 -5.79 2.96 -9.68
N THR A 76 -6.98 2.92 -10.28
CA THR A 76 -7.73 4.07 -10.79
C THR A 76 -8.70 4.65 -9.78
#